data_AF-K4AEV2-F1
#
_entry.id   AF-K4AEV2-F1
#
_cell.length_a   1.000
_cell.length_b   1.000
_cell.length_c   1.000
_cell.angle_alpha   90.00
_cell.angle_beta   90.00
_cell.angle_gamma   90.00
#
_symmetry.space_group_name_H-M   'P 1'
#
loop_
_entity.id
_entity.type
_entity.pdbx_description
1 polymer ?
#
loop_
_entity_poly.entity_id
_entity_poly.type
_entity_poly.pdbx_seq_one_letter_code
_entity_poly.pdbx_strand_id
1 'polypeptide(L)'
;MICASGRTAPEVLAELKRRYVNRPIVELEAAAQEELKITELRLAKLFSSEPTVPSTTTKAPNIQSDKAADRIRIIGAHLGALPQPCANKAPDITGSSNRSRPPITTHVLDVARGSPASGIEVHLEMWKDVSAPPSFSNKDFSGWATLGTSVTNNDGRSGQLMDIVDNAAPGFYRISFNTGKYAPAGFFPYVSIIFEIKENQTAEHFHVPLLHSPFSFTTYRGS
;
A
#
# COMPACT_ATOMS: atom_id res chain seq x y z
N MET A 1 23.94 14.74 -5.52
CA MET A 1 24.61 13.45 -5.20
C MET A 1 25.85 13.34 -6.10
N ILE A 2 26.98 12.83 -5.60
CA ILE A 2 28.22 12.67 -6.39
C ILE A 2 28.85 11.31 -6.03
N CYS A 3 29.21 10.51 -7.03
CA CYS A 3 30.03 9.32 -6.84
C CYS A 3 31.47 9.75 -6.50
N ALA A 4 31.83 9.62 -5.23
CA ALA A 4 33.14 10.07 -4.71
C ALA A 4 34.25 9.02 -4.87
N SER A 5 33.93 7.79 -5.27
CA SER A 5 34.92 6.72 -5.48
C SER A 5 35.98 7.16 -6.50
N GLY A 6 37.25 7.18 -6.08
CA GLY A 6 38.36 7.59 -6.93
C GLY A 6 38.53 9.10 -7.12
N ARG A 7 37.78 9.93 -6.38
CA ARG A 7 37.87 11.41 -6.46
C ARG A 7 38.47 11.99 -5.18
N THR A 8 39.26 13.04 -5.35
CA THR A 8 39.83 13.83 -4.25
C THR A 8 38.84 14.87 -3.74
N ALA A 9 39.05 15.37 -2.51
CA ALA A 9 38.21 16.40 -1.93
C ALA A 9 38.12 17.70 -2.77
N PRO A 10 39.23 18.22 -3.37
CA PRO A 10 39.16 19.36 -4.27
C PRO A 10 38.31 19.11 -5.52
N GLU A 11 38.36 17.91 -6.10
CA GLU A 11 37.55 17.55 -7.28
C GLU A 11 36.06 17.47 -6.95
N VAL A 12 35.71 16.94 -5.78
CA VAL A 12 34.32 16.91 -5.31
C VAL A 12 33.82 18.33 -5.04
N LEU A 13 34.64 19.18 -4.42
CA LEU A 13 34.31 20.58 -4.17
C LEU A 13 34.13 21.38 -5.48
N ALA A 14 34.97 21.15 -6.49
CA ALA A 14 34.84 21.78 -7.79
C ALA A 14 33.51 21.42 -8.47
N GLU A 15 33.11 20.14 -8.38
CA GLU A 15 31.85 19.67 -8.95
C GLU A 15 30.63 20.21 -8.21
N LEU A 16 30.69 20.32 -6.87
CA LEU A 16 29.64 20.97 -6.09
C LEU A 16 29.47 22.43 -6.49
N LYS A 17 30.57 23.19 -6.62
CA LYS A 17 30.54 24.59 -7.06
C LYS A 17 29.96 24.74 -8.47
N ARG A 18 30.35 23.85 -9.38
CA ARG A 18 29.84 23.83 -10.77
C ARG A 18 28.34 23.58 -10.83
N ARG A 19 27.84 22.65 -10.02
CA ARG A 19 26.42 22.23 -9.99
C ARG A 19 25.52 23.14 -9.16
N TYR A 20 26.08 24.02 -8.33
CA TYR A 20 25.30 24.84 -7.40
C TYR A 20 24.24 25.72 -8.09
N VAL A 21 24.51 26.16 -9.32
CA VAL A 21 23.62 27.03 -10.11
C VAL A 21 22.60 26.26 -10.95
N ASN A 22 22.64 24.91 -10.92
CA ASN A 22 21.75 24.10 -11.73
C ASN A 22 20.30 24.21 -11.26
N ARG A 23 19.37 24.14 -12.22
CA ARG A 23 17.94 24.03 -11.91
C ARG A 23 17.65 22.67 -11.27
N PRO A 24 16.64 22.56 -10.39
CA PRO A 24 16.33 21.30 -9.70
C PRO A 24 16.13 20.10 -10.63
N ILE A 25 15.48 20.30 -11.80
CA ILE A 25 15.26 19.22 -12.77
C ILE A 25 16.57 18.68 -13.36
N VAL A 26 17.56 19.55 -13.59
CA VAL A 26 18.88 19.17 -14.11
C VAL A 26 19.67 18.42 -13.04
N GLU A 27 19.58 18.85 -11.77
CA GLU A 27 20.23 18.11 -10.68
C GLU A 27 19.59 16.75 -10.39
N LEU A 28 18.29 16.59 -10.65
CA LEU A 28 17.63 15.30 -10.51
C LEU A 28 18.19 14.28 -11.51
N GLU A 29 18.29 14.67 -12.79
CA GLU A 29 18.91 13.84 -13.83
C GLU A 29 20.39 13.55 -13.51
N ALA A 30 21.11 14.60 -13.09
CA ALA A 30 22.52 14.50 -12.78
C ALA A 30 22.79 13.71 -11.48
N ALA A 31 21.82 13.60 -10.57
CA ALA A 31 21.88 12.73 -9.40
C ALA A 31 21.63 11.26 -9.78
N ALA A 32 20.64 10.99 -10.63
CA ALA A 32 20.35 9.64 -11.12
C ALA A 32 21.56 9.03 -11.85
N GLN A 33 22.28 9.82 -12.65
CA GLN A 33 23.52 9.38 -13.30
C GLN A 33 24.63 9.04 -12.31
N GLU A 34 24.78 9.81 -11.23
CA GLU A 34 25.80 9.55 -10.20
C GLU A 34 25.43 8.31 -9.35
N GLU A 35 24.15 8.07 -9.13
CA GLU A 35 23.66 6.86 -8.47
C GLU A 35 23.91 5.59 -9.30
N LEU A 36 23.75 5.68 -10.62
CA LEU A 36 24.08 4.58 -11.53
C LEU A 36 25.57 4.20 -11.44
N LYS A 37 26.48 5.19 -11.44
CA LYS A 37 27.94 4.95 -11.27
C LYS A 37 28.25 4.23 -9.96
N ILE A 38 27.60 4.64 -8.86
CA ILE A 38 27.77 3.98 -7.56
C ILE A 38 27.29 2.52 -7.63
N THR A 39 26.16 2.30 -8.30
CA THR A 39 25.57 0.97 -8.47
C THR A 39 26.48 0.05 -9.28
N GLU A 40 26.99 0.52 -10.41
CA GLU A 40 27.94 -0.21 -11.25
C GLU A 40 29.22 -0.58 -10.49
N LEU A 41 29.81 0.36 -9.75
CA LEU A 41 31.02 0.09 -8.95
C LEU A 41 30.75 -0.92 -7.83
N ARG A 42 29.57 -0.88 -7.21
CA ARG A 42 29.18 -1.85 -6.17
C ARG A 42 28.96 -3.24 -6.76
N LEU A 43 28.28 -3.33 -7.91
CA LEU A 43 28.09 -4.59 -8.62
C LEU A 43 29.44 -5.19 -9.03
N ALA A 44 30.31 -4.39 -9.65
CA ALA A 44 31.66 -4.84 -10.01
C ALA A 44 32.41 -5.38 -8.78
N LYS A 45 32.37 -4.69 -7.64
CA LYS A 45 33.00 -5.17 -6.40
C LYS A 45 32.41 -6.48 -5.87
N LEU A 46 31.10 -6.67 -5.99
CA LEU A 46 30.41 -7.91 -5.60
C LEU A 46 30.78 -9.10 -6.49
N PHE A 47 31.01 -8.86 -7.78
CA PHE A 47 31.38 -9.91 -8.74
C PHE A 47 32.90 -10.16 -8.82
N SER A 48 33.73 -9.21 -8.39
CA SER A 48 35.18 -9.36 -8.33
C SER A 48 35.68 -10.03 -7.04
N SER A 49 34.83 -10.27 -6.05
CA SER A 49 35.20 -11.10 -4.90
C SER A 49 35.05 -12.58 -5.25
N GLU A 50 36.15 -13.24 -5.68
CA GLU A 50 36.18 -14.70 -5.76
C GLU A 50 36.09 -15.34 -4.35
N PRO A 51 35.44 -16.51 -4.21
CA PRO A 51 35.46 -17.25 -2.96
C PRO A 51 36.88 -17.77 -2.71
N THR A 52 37.54 -17.25 -1.68
CA THR A 52 38.80 -17.81 -1.20
C THR A 52 38.52 -19.23 -0.68
N VAL A 53 38.97 -20.25 -1.40
CA VAL A 53 38.95 -21.64 -0.93
C VAL A 53 39.93 -21.75 0.23
N PRO A 54 39.51 -22.17 1.45
CA PRO A 54 40.44 -22.33 2.55
C PRO A 54 41.22 -23.64 2.39
N SER A 55 42.54 -23.53 2.32
CA SER A 55 43.47 -24.63 2.53
C SER A 55 43.26 -25.22 3.93
N THR A 56 43.11 -26.53 4.00
CA THR A 56 42.96 -27.30 5.24
C THR A 56 44.21 -27.14 6.12
N THR A 57 44.10 -26.41 7.22
CA THR A 57 44.92 -26.67 8.40
C THR A 57 44.14 -26.36 9.66
N THR A 58 44.05 -27.37 10.50
CA THR A 58 43.27 -27.50 11.73
C THR A 58 43.65 -26.44 12.77
N LYS A 59 42.71 -25.60 13.21
CA LYS A 59 42.54 -25.12 14.60
C LYS A 59 41.22 -24.34 14.77
N ALA A 60 40.69 -24.43 15.99
CA ALA A 60 39.32 -24.14 16.48
C ALA A 60 38.72 -22.75 16.15
N PRO A 61 37.39 -22.58 16.22
CA PRO A 61 36.69 -21.47 15.56
C PRO A 61 36.68 -20.19 16.39
N ASN A 62 36.91 -19.06 15.73
CA ASN A 62 36.56 -17.74 16.22
C ASN A 62 35.30 -17.28 15.48
N ILE A 63 34.24 -16.96 16.22
CA ILE A 63 32.92 -16.61 15.67
C ILE A 63 32.97 -15.17 15.15
N GLN A 64 32.98 -14.99 13.82
CA GLN A 64 32.52 -13.76 13.17
C GLN A 64 31.35 -14.12 12.25
N SER A 65 30.17 -13.59 12.59
CA SER A 65 28.93 -13.81 11.85
C SER A 65 29.04 -13.17 10.47
N ASP A 66 29.05 -13.98 9.42
CA ASP A 66 29.04 -13.50 8.05
C ASP A 66 27.61 -13.05 7.66
N LYS A 67 27.34 -11.75 7.84
CA LYS A 67 26.02 -11.13 7.62
C LYS A 67 25.50 -11.31 6.18
N ALA A 68 26.37 -11.60 5.22
CA ALA A 68 25.96 -11.86 3.84
C ALA A 68 25.30 -13.25 3.70
N ALA A 69 25.84 -14.26 4.38
CA ALA A 69 25.30 -15.62 4.39
C ALA A 69 23.91 -15.67 5.06
N ASP A 70 23.70 -14.92 6.15
CA ASP A 70 22.40 -14.82 6.82
C ASP A 70 21.33 -14.17 5.93
N ARG A 71 21.69 -13.18 5.11
CA ARG A 71 20.75 -12.55 4.17
C ARG A 71 20.32 -13.50 3.05
N ILE A 72 21.25 -14.30 2.53
CA ILE A 72 20.93 -15.33 1.52
C ILE A 72 20.06 -16.44 2.11
N ARG A 73 20.30 -16.82 3.38
CA ARG A 73 19.49 -17.82 4.09
C ARG A 73 18.03 -17.38 4.30
N ILE A 74 17.81 -16.10 4.63
CA ILE A 74 16.46 -15.53 4.81
C ILE A 74 15.67 -15.55 3.49
N ILE A 75 16.31 -15.21 2.37
CA ILE A 75 15.65 -15.20 1.05
C ILE A 75 15.30 -16.64 0.62
N GLY A 76 16.20 -17.60 0.85
CA GLY A 76 15.93 -19.02 0.57
C GLY A 76 14.73 -19.58 1.36
N ALA A 77 14.56 -19.14 2.61
CA ALA A 77 13.44 -19.58 3.45
C ALA A 77 12.07 -19.08 2.97
N HIS A 78 11.99 -17.92 2.30
CA HIS A 78 10.75 -17.42 1.72
C HIS A 78 10.37 -18.10 0.40
N LEU A 79 11.37 -18.59 -0.37
CA LEU A 79 11.12 -19.25 -1.65
C LEU A 79 10.76 -20.74 -1.51
N GLY A 80 11.01 -21.36 -0.34
CA GLY A 80 10.79 -22.79 -0.09
C GLY A 80 9.58 -23.17 0.76
N ALA A 81 8.74 -22.22 1.19
CA ALA A 81 7.61 -22.51 2.06
C ALA A 81 6.42 -23.11 1.28
N LEU A 82 6.35 -24.44 1.22
CA LEU A 82 5.13 -25.16 0.84
C LEU A 82 4.07 -25.07 1.96
N PRO A 83 2.78 -24.89 1.65
CA PRO A 83 1.72 -24.87 2.67
C PRO A 83 1.52 -26.27 3.28
N GLN A 84 1.55 -26.37 4.61
CA GLN A 84 1.08 -27.56 5.32
C GLN A 84 -0.45 -27.67 5.27
N PRO A 85 -1.04 -28.85 4.99
CA PRO A 85 -2.48 -29.05 5.06
C PRO A 85 -2.89 -29.44 6.49
N CYS A 86 -3.76 -28.64 7.11
CA CYS A 86 -4.49 -29.06 8.31
C CYS A 86 -5.76 -29.83 7.90
N ALA A 87 -5.96 -30.98 8.52
CA ALA A 87 -6.98 -31.97 8.17
C ALA A 87 -8.40 -31.58 8.64
N ASN A 88 -9.33 -31.72 7.69
CA ASN A 88 -10.73 -32.18 7.76
C ASN A 88 -11.62 -31.84 8.97
N LYS A 89 -12.62 -30.99 8.74
CA LYS A 89 -13.96 -31.07 9.34
C LYS A 89 -15.01 -30.93 8.24
N ALA A 90 -16.05 -31.77 8.28
CA ALA A 90 -17.05 -32.01 7.23
C ALA A 90 -17.79 -30.74 6.74
N PRO A 91 -18.33 -30.74 5.51
CA PRO A 91 -18.90 -29.54 4.90
C PRO A 91 -20.32 -29.30 5.41
N ASP A 92 -20.55 -28.12 5.97
CA ASP A 92 -21.90 -27.57 6.07
C ASP A 92 -22.14 -26.73 4.81
N ILE A 93 -23.23 -27.02 4.11
CA ILE A 93 -23.53 -26.47 2.79
C ILE A 93 -24.06 -25.04 2.96
N THR A 94 -23.16 -24.07 2.92
CA THR A 94 -23.50 -22.66 2.64
C THR A 94 -22.42 -22.10 1.73
N GLY A 95 -22.79 -21.54 0.57
CA GLY A 95 -21.91 -21.16 -0.52
C GLY A 95 -20.63 -20.44 -0.08
N SER A 96 -19.51 -21.18 -0.06
CA SER A 96 -18.20 -20.65 0.28
C SER A 96 -17.67 -19.86 -0.90
N SER A 97 -17.67 -18.53 -0.80
CA SER A 97 -16.97 -17.66 -1.73
C SER A 97 -15.48 -18.03 -1.79
N ASN A 98 -14.85 -17.97 -2.96
CA ASN A 98 -13.41 -18.18 -3.11
C ASN A 98 -12.58 -16.96 -2.66
N ARG A 99 -13.23 -15.85 -2.31
CA ARG A 99 -12.54 -14.64 -1.84
C ARG A 99 -12.16 -14.75 -0.37
N SER A 100 -10.98 -14.22 -0.04
CA SER A 100 -10.52 -14.02 1.34
C SER A 100 -10.94 -12.67 1.94
N ARG A 101 -11.61 -11.81 1.15
CA ARG A 101 -12.01 -10.45 1.51
C ARG A 101 -13.29 -10.03 0.80
N PRO A 102 -14.08 -9.11 1.38
CA PRO A 102 -15.28 -8.60 0.74
C PRO A 102 -14.95 -7.90 -0.60
N PRO A 103 -15.90 -7.84 -1.55
CA PRO A 103 -15.70 -7.18 -2.83
C PRO A 103 -15.36 -5.69 -2.73
N ILE A 104 -15.80 -5.02 -1.66
CA ILE A 104 -15.54 -3.61 -1.40
C ILE A 104 -14.68 -3.49 -0.14
N THR A 105 -13.55 -2.79 -0.26
CA THR A 105 -12.66 -2.50 0.87
C THR A 105 -12.27 -1.02 0.88
N THR A 106 -11.84 -0.51 2.03
CA THR A 106 -11.30 0.85 2.14
C THR A 106 -10.06 0.90 3.03
N HIS A 107 -9.31 1.98 2.86
CA HIS A 107 -8.14 2.35 3.64
C HIS A 107 -8.14 3.88 3.77
N VAL A 108 -7.93 4.38 4.98
CA VAL A 108 -7.87 5.81 5.25
C VAL A 108 -6.46 6.21 5.69
N LEU A 109 -5.89 7.17 4.97
CA LEU A 109 -4.59 7.77 5.26
C LEU A 109 -4.77 9.22 5.67
N ASP A 110 -4.19 9.60 6.81
CA ASP A 110 -4.04 11.00 7.20
C ASP A 110 -2.78 11.55 6.55
N VAL A 111 -2.96 12.28 5.44
CA VAL A 111 -1.85 12.82 4.66
C VAL A 111 -1.24 14.07 5.31
N ALA A 112 -1.93 14.71 6.25
CA ALA A 112 -1.36 15.82 7.02
C ALA A 112 -0.35 15.30 8.07
N ARG A 113 -0.57 14.10 8.59
CA ARG A 113 0.32 13.43 9.57
C ARG A 113 1.27 12.42 8.94
N GLY A 114 1.01 12.01 7.70
CA GLY A 114 1.78 10.99 7.00
C GLY A 114 1.60 9.59 7.62
N SER A 115 0.41 9.28 8.14
CA SER A 115 0.14 8.01 8.85
C SER A 115 -1.25 7.45 8.53
N PRO A 116 -1.50 6.14 8.77
CA PRO A 116 -2.84 5.61 8.71
C PRO A 116 -3.79 6.31 9.69
N ALA A 117 -5.02 6.54 9.28
CA ALA A 117 -6.03 7.19 10.10
C ALA A 117 -6.86 6.12 10.83
N SER A 118 -6.41 5.76 12.03
CA SER A 118 -7.08 4.77 12.90
C SER A 118 -8.27 5.39 13.64
N GLY A 119 -9.32 4.60 13.88
CA GLY A 119 -10.48 5.03 14.68
C GLY A 119 -11.57 5.78 13.90
N ILE A 120 -11.49 5.84 12.57
CA ILE A 120 -12.53 6.46 11.74
C ILE A 120 -13.69 5.48 11.58
N GLU A 121 -14.89 5.92 11.92
CA GLU A 121 -16.13 5.19 11.65
C GLU A 121 -16.44 5.23 10.16
N VAL A 122 -16.79 4.06 9.61
CA VAL A 122 -17.07 3.84 8.20
C VAL A 122 -18.42 3.14 8.05
N HIS A 123 -19.23 3.61 7.10
CA HIS A 123 -20.49 3.00 6.73
C HIS A 123 -20.51 2.71 5.24
N LEU A 124 -20.98 1.52 4.86
CA LEU A 124 -21.24 1.15 3.47
C LEU A 124 -22.74 0.95 3.27
N GLU A 125 -23.26 1.55 2.22
CA GLU A 125 -24.67 1.47 1.85
C GLU A 125 -24.83 1.23 0.34
N MET A 126 -25.96 0.64 -0.04
CA MET A 126 -26.35 0.44 -1.43
C MET A 126 -27.66 1.17 -1.74
N TRP A 127 -27.76 1.71 -2.94
CA TRP A 127 -28.97 2.35 -3.40
C TRP A 127 -30.07 1.31 -3.67
N LYS A 128 -31.25 1.52 -3.10
CA LYS A 128 -32.39 0.59 -3.14
C LYS A 128 -33.17 0.64 -4.45
N ASP A 129 -33.25 1.81 -5.08
CA ASP A 129 -34.07 1.99 -6.27
C ASP A 129 -33.30 1.59 -7.52
N VAL A 130 -33.65 0.42 -8.06
CA VAL A 130 -33.05 -0.13 -9.28
C VAL A 130 -33.56 0.56 -10.54
N SER A 131 -34.67 1.32 -10.46
CA SER A 131 -35.30 1.98 -11.60
C SER A 131 -34.74 3.37 -11.89
N ALA A 132 -34.11 4.01 -10.90
CA ALA A 132 -33.51 5.34 -11.06
C ALA A 132 -32.21 5.47 -10.25
N PRO A 133 -31.13 6.04 -10.83
CA PRO A 133 -29.90 6.29 -10.10
C PRO A 133 -30.09 7.35 -9.01
N PRO A 134 -29.23 7.38 -7.97
CA PRO A 134 -29.23 8.48 -7.00
C PRO A 134 -28.96 9.81 -7.73
N SER A 135 -29.86 10.78 -7.56
CA SER A 135 -29.73 12.11 -8.16
C SER A 135 -28.98 13.07 -7.24
N PHE A 136 -28.13 13.92 -7.82
CA PHE A 136 -27.52 15.06 -7.11
C PHE A 136 -28.57 16.02 -6.52
N SER A 137 -29.74 16.13 -7.14
CA SER A 137 -30.84 16.97 -6.66
C SER A 137 -31.69 16.33 -5.56
N ASN A 138 -31.45 15.04 -5.24
CA ASN A 138 -32.21 14.36 -4.20
C ASN A 138 -31.76 14.86 -2.82
N LYS A 139 -32.59 15.72 -2.22
CA LYS A 139 -32.29 16.39 -0.95
C LYS A 139 -32.42 15.47 0.26
N ASP A 140 -33.17 14.38 0.14
CA ASP A 140 -33.61 13.64 1.31
C ASP A 140 -32.67 12.50 1.70
N PHE A 141 -31.63 12.21 0.89
CA PHE A 141 -30.75 11.05 1.05
C PHE A 141 -31.51 9.74 1.34
N SER A 142 -32.81 9.68 1.05
CA SER A 142 -33.68 8.55 1.28
C SER A 142 -33.53 7.62 0.08
N GLY A 143 -33.23 6.35 0.35
CA GLY A 143 -33.01 5.38 -0.73
C GLY A 143 -31.76 4.54 -0.54
N TRP A 144 -30.90 4.86 0.43
CA TRP A 144 -29.77 4.02 0.81
C TRP A 144 -30.20 2.91 1.79
N ALA A 145 -29.66 1.71 1.62
CA ALA A 145 -29.76 0.59 2.54
C ALA A 145 -28.37 0.26 3.09
N THR A 146 -28.23 0.18 4.41
CA THR A 146 -26.96 -0.17 5.05
C THR A 146 -26.58 -1.61 4.73
N LEU A 147 -25.35 -1.79 4.24
CA LEU A 147 -24.72 -3.10 4.07
C LEU A 147 -23.85 -3.47 5.26
N GLY A 148 -23.14 -2.49 5.83
CA GLY A 148 -22.29 -2.74 6.98
C GLY A 148 -21.62 -1.49 7.51
N THR A 149 -21.03 -1.64 8.69
CA THR A 149 -20.35 -0.57 9.42
C THR A 149 -19.06 -1.09 10.02
N SER A 150 -18.06 -0.23 10.17
CA SER A 150 -16.78 -0.59 10.76
C SER A 150 -16.05 0.62 11.34
N VAL A 151 -14.92 0.36 12.00
CA VAL A 151 -13.97 1.38 12.46
C VAL A 151 -12.60 1.01 11.90
N THR A 152 -11.86 2.00 11.39
CA THR A 152 -10.53 1.75 10.85
C THR A 152 -9.56 1.28 11.94
N ASN A 153 -8.75 0.28 11.62
CA ASN A 153 -7.73 -0.26 12.51
C ASN A 153 -6.43 0.60 12.51
N ASN A 154 -5.39 0.12 13.20
CA ASN A 154 -4.09 0.82 13.28
C ASN A 154 -3.38 0.98 11.92
N ASP A 155 -3.74 0.17 10.92
CA ASP A 155 -3.28 0.30 9.52
C ASP A 155 -4.28 1.11 8.67
N GLY A 156 -5.22 1.84 9.30
CA GLY A 156 -6.20 2.68 8.62
C GLY A 156 -7.24 1.90 7.79
N ARG A 157 -7.23 0.57 7.82
CA ARG A 157 -8.15 -0.27 7.03
C ARG A 157 -9.46 -0.47 7.77
N SER A 158 -10.57 -0.47 7.05
CA SER A 158 -11.83 -0.90 7.63
C SER A 158 -11.80 -2.39 7.96
N GLY A 159 -12.62 -2.80 8.91
CA GLY A 159 -13.08 -4.19 8.99
C GLY A 159 -14.04 -4.53 7.84
N GLN A 160 -14.77 -5.63 7.99
CA GLN A 160 -15.71 -6.13 6.99
C GLN A 160 -16.93 -5.21 6.88
N LEU A 161 -17.13 -4.60 5.70
CA LEU A 161 -18.22 -3.66 5.42
C LEU A 161 -19.42 -4.29 4.70
N MET A 162 -19.30 -5.55 4.27
CA MET A 162 -20.33 -6.35 3.63
C MET A 162 -19.90 -7.82 3.68
N ASP A 163 -20.81 -8.74 3.38
CA ASP A 163 -20.48 -10.17 3.28
C ASP A 163 -19.41 -10.45 2.23
N ILE A 164 -18.63 -11.50 2.50
CA ILE A 164 -17.66 -12.02 1.53
C ILE A 164 -18.45 -12.83 0.50
N VAL A 165 -18.59 -12.27 -0.70
CA VAL A 165 -19.31 -12.86 -1.83
C VAL A 165 -18.42 -12.83 -3.06
N ASP A 166 -18.63 -13.76 -3.99
CA ASP A 166 -17.83 -13.82 -5.22
C ASP A 166 -18.16 -12.66 -6.16
N ASN A 167 -19.44 -12.26 -6.22
CA ASN A 167 -19.94 -11.19 -7.08
C ASN A 167 -20.66 -10.12 -6.24
N ALA A 168 -20.20 -8.88 -6.33
CA ALA A 168 -20.97 -7.75 -5.81
C ALA A 168 -22.20 -7.52 -6.68
N ALA A 169 -23.31 -7.08 -6.09
CA ALA A 169 -24.47 -6.68 -6.86
C ALA A 169 -24.13 -5.44 -7.72
N PRO A 170 -24.57 -5.38 -8.98
CA PRO A 170 -24.44 -4.16 -9.77
C PRO A 170 -25.33 -3.06 -9.16
N GLY A 171 -24.87 -1.80 -9.22
CA GLY A 171 -25.62 -0.66 -8.71
C GLY A 171 -24.76 0.42 -8.09
N PHE A 172 -25.41 1.34 -7.38
CA PHE A 172 -24.76 2.47 -6.73
C PHE A 172 -24.50 2.19 -5.26
N TYR A 173 -23.29 2.52 -4.83
CA TYR A 173 -22.80 2.34 -3.48
C TYR A 173 -22.40 3.68 -2.90
N ARG A 174 -22.56 3.84 -1.59
CA ARG A 174 -22.10 4.98 -0.82
C ARG A 174 -21.23 4.49 0.33
N ILE A 175 -20.00 4.98 0.40
CA ILE A 175 -19.12 4.78 1.56
C ILE A 175 -18.93 6.11 2.27
N SER A 176 -19.21 6.15 3.57
CA SER A 176 -19.17 7.36 4.38
C SER A 176 -18.17 7.22 5.53
N PHE A 177 -17.44 8.29 5.82
CA PHE A 177 -16.36 8.35 6.81
C PHE A 177 -16.64 9.48 7.80
N ASN A 178 -16.64 9.19 9.11
CA ASN A 178 -16.84 10.20 10.15
C ASN A 178 -15.56 11.03 10.41
N THR A 179 -15.21 11.87 9.43
CA THR A 179 -14.00 12.70 9.48
C THR A 179 -14.07 13.78 10.56
N GLY A 180 -15.25 14.31 10.88
CA GLY A 180 -15.42 15.30 11.94
C GLY A 180 -15.12 14.75 13.33
N LYS A 181 -15.46 13.47 13.59
CA LYS A 181 -15.06 12.81 14.85
C LYS A 181 -13.54 12.62 14.94
N TYR A 182 -12.90 12.28 13.83
CA TYR A 182 -11.45 12.04 13.76
C TYR A 182 -10.63 13.33 13.79
N ALA A 183 -11.09 14.37 13.10
CA ALA A 183 -10.45 15.69 13.01
C ALA A 183 -11.48 16.81 13.31
N PRO A 184 -11.81 17.07 14.59
CA PRO A 184 -12.86 18.03 14.96
C PRO A 184 -12.62 19.48 14.53
N ALA A 185 -11.36 19.86 14.34
CA ALA A 185 -10.98 21.18 13.81
C ALA A 185 -10.94 21.23 12.27
N GLY A 186 -11.23 20.11 11.60
CA GLY A 186 -11.27 20.01 10.15
C GLY A 186 -12.53 20.63 9.56
N PHE A 187 -12.46 20.93 8.26
CA PHE A 187 -13.55 21.53 7.50
C PHE A 187 -14.68 20.55 7.18
N PHE A 188 -14.38 19.25 7.06
CA PHE A 188 -15.35 18.23 6.66
C PHE A 188 -16.00 17.56 7.89
N PRO A 189 -17.31 17.75 8.14
CA PRO A 189 -18.00 17.06 9.23
C PRO A 189 -18.05 15.55 9.02
N TYR A 190 -18.18 15.12 7.77
CA TYR A 190 -18.00 13.75 7.30
C TYR A 190 -17.72 13.80 5.79
N VAL A 191 -17.24 12.70 5.22
CA VAL A 191 -17.04 12.55 3.78
C VAL A 191 -17.86 11.36 3.29
N SER A 192 -18.63 11.53 2.23
CA SER A 192 -19.35 10.45 1.54
C SER A 192 -18.90 10.35 0.10
N ILE A 193 -18.51 9.15 -0.32
CA ILE A 193 -18.10 8.83 -1.69
C ILE A 193 -19.18 7.93 -2.29
N ILE A 194 -19.76 8.37 -3.40
CA ILE A 194 -20.75 7.60 -4.16
C ILE A 194 -20.07 7.06 -5.41
N PHE A 195 -20.23 5.77 -5.69
CA PHE A 195 -19.64 5.11 -6.85
C PHE A 195 -20.57 4.03 -7.41
N GLU A 196 -20.32 3.61 -8.66
CA GLU A 196 -21.12 2.62 -9.37
C GLU A 196 -20.29 1.34 -9.58
N ILE A 197 -20.93 0.18 -9.39
CA ILE A 197 -20.45 -1.11 -9.87
C ILE A 197 -21.32 -1.50 -11.06
N LYS A 198 -20.71 -1.63 -12.24
CA LYS A 198 -21.43 -2.04 -13.46
C LYS A 198 -21.59 -3.55 -13.55
N GLU A 199 -22.54 -4.00 -14.36
CA GLU A 199 -22.84 -5.41 -14.63
C GLU A 199 -21.59 -6.25 -14.99
N ASN A 200 -20.69 -5.68 -15.80
CA ASN A 200 -19.48 -6.36 -16.23
C ASN A 200 -18.32 -6.32 -15.20
N GLN A 201 -18.55 -5.76 -14.00
CA GLN A 201 -17.52 -5.56 -12.97
C GLN A 201 -17.85 -6.29 -11.66
N THR A 202 -18.94 -7.05 -11.61
CA THR A 202 -19.46 -7.70 -10.39
C THR A 202 -18.44 -8.64 -9.75
N ALA A 203 -17.60 -9.29 -10.55
CA ALA A 203 -16.50 -10.16 -10.11
C ALA A 203 -15.19 -9.41 -9.81
N GLU A 204 -15.13 -8.08 -9.96
CA GLU A 204 -13.93 -7.31 -9.63
C GLU A 204 -13.83 -7.03 -8.12
N HIS A 205 -12.70 -6.48 -7.68
CA HIS A 205 -12.56 -5.91 -6.35
C HIS A 205 -12.50 -4.39 -6.44
N PHE A 206 -13.19 -3.72 -5.52
CA PHE A 206 -13.28 -2.29 -5.44
C PHE A 206 -12.61 -1.81 -4.16
N HIS A 207 -11.38 -1.31 -4.29
CA HIS A 207 -10.74 -0.60 -3.21
C HIS A 207 -11.04 0.90 -3.33
N VAL A 208 -11.75 1.47 -2.36
CA VAL A 208 -12.15 2.89 -2.37
C VAL A 208 -11.53 3.59 -1.15
N PRO A 209 -10.26 4.03 -1.22
CA PRO A 209 -9.58 4.65 -0.10
C PRO A 209 -9.96 6.13 0.06
N LEU A 210 -9.63 6.67 1.24
CA LEU A 210 -9.73 8.09 1.54
C LEU A 210 -8.35 8.61 1.97
N LEU A 211 -7.79 9.54 1.21
CA LEU A 211 -6.61 10.31 1.61
C LEU A 211 -7.13 11.62 2.20
N HIS A 212 -7.05 11.76 3.51
CA HIS A 212 -7.68 12.84 4.26
C HIS A 212 -6.66 13.80 4.85
N SER A 213 -6.94 15.10 4.72
CA SER A 213 -6.37 16.17 5.53
C SER A 213 -7.51 17.02 6.09
N PRO A 214 -7.28 17.88 7.11
CA PRO A 214 -8.34 18.70 7.68
C PRO A 214 -9.08 19.61 6.68
N PHE A 215 -8.47 19.95 5.53
CA PHE A 215 -9.04 20.89 4.55
C PHE A 215 -9.01 20.39 3.09
N SER A 216 -8.56 19.15 2.87
CA SER A 216 -8.66 18.49 1.57
C SER A 216 -8.85 16.99 1.76
N PHE A 217 -9.47 16.34 0.78
CA PHE A 217 -9.41 14.90 0.68
C PHE A 217 -9.35 14.48 -0.78
N THR A 218 -8.83 13.29 -1.03
CA THR A 218 -8.88 12.65 -2.35
C THR A 218 -9.28 11.18 -2.20
N THR A 219 -9.81 10.64 -3.29
CA THR A 219 -10.15 9.22 -3.43
C THR A 219 -9.87 8.78 -4.87
N TYR A 220 -9.85 7.47 -5.09
CA TYR A 220 -9.70 6.86 -6.40
C TYR A 220 -10.27 5.43 -6.37
N ARG A 221 -10.38 4.80 -7.55
CA ARG A 221 -10.69 3.37 -7.67
C ARG A 221 -9.40 2.56 -7.70
N GLY A 222 -9.12 1.80 -6.64
CA GLY A 222 -8.05 0.81 -6.59
C GLY A 222 -8.53 -0.60 -6.92
N SER A 223 -7.59 -1.49 -7.24
CA SER A 223 -7.79 -2.92 -7.53
C SER A 223 -7.39 -3.83 -6.37
#